data_AF-A0A0E2HS00-F1
#
_entry.id   AF-A0A0E2HS00-F1
#
_cell.length_a   1.000
_cell.length_b   1.000
_cell.length_c   1.000
_cell.angle_alpha   90.00
_cell.angle_beta   90.00
_cell.angle_gamma   90.00
#
_symmetry.space_group_name_H-M   'P 1'
#
loop_
_entity.id
_entity.type
_entity.pdbx_description
1 polymer ?
#
loop_
_entity_poly.entity_id
_entity_poly.type
_entity_poly.pdbx_seq_one_letter_code
_entity_poly.pdbx_strand_id
1 'polypeptide(L)'
;MKPIRIESGIIVYYGNRVGRVSDGRAVVDPMFEGPELIDFLTKQRNIREVQWTDGMFDRLMSAPRDAREMEVLKNCRIWQLKPDVDIRMKFVSYDELCKNFGPPDLENYQQVYDGAVETNDLAALYTKFYLDYPASYTGHIISMSDVLELYDESGSTFHYVDRIGFRQVDFEPPGQSMAQGPIMQF
;
A
#
# COMPACT_ATOMS: atom_id res chain seq x y z
N MET A 1 -8.88 -9.27 -33.74
CA MET A 1 -8.13 -8.56 -32.66
C MET A 1 -6.95 -9.43 -32.25
N LYS A 2 -5.81 -8.85 -31.84
CA LYS A 2 -4.70 -9.65 -31.29
C LYS A 2 -5.13 -10.27 -29.94
N PRO A 3 -4.84 -11.55 -29.68
CA PRO A 3 -5.27 -12.27 -28.47
C PRO A 3 -4.60 -11.72 -27.21
N ILE A 4 -3.34 -11.29 -27.30
CA ILE A 4 -2.59 -10.66 -26.22
C ILE A 4 -2.04 -9.32 -26.69
N ARG A 5 -2.16 -8.28 -25.87
CA ARG A 5 -1.63 -6.94 -26.15
C ARG A 5 -1.37 -6.15 -24.88
N ILE A 6 -0.55 -5.11 -24.98
CA ILE A 6 -0.31 -4.13 -23.91
C ILE A 6 -0.86 -2.78 -24.36
N GLU A 7 -1.77 -2.20 -23.57
CA GLU A 7 -2.42 -0.91 -23.84
C GLU A 7 -2.19 0.02 -22.65
N SER A 8 -1.45 1.11 -22.85
CA SER A 8 -1.12 2.07 -21.79
C SER A 8 -0.59 1.43 -20.50
N GLY A 9 0.27 0.41 -20.64
CA GLY A 9 0.82 -0.34 -19.51
C GLY A 9 -0.09 -1.43 -18.95
N ILE A 10 -1.30 -1.66 -19.48
CA ILE A 10 -2.18 -2.75 -19.06
C ILE A 10 -2.03 -3.95 -20.00
N ILE A 11 -1.81 -5.14 -19.42
CA ILE A 11 -1.76 -6.40 -20.15
C ILE A 11 -3.19 -6.90 -20.36
N VAL A 12 -3.58 -7.01 -21.62
CA VAL A 12 -4.90 -7.48 -22.05
C VAL A 12 -4.75 -8.87 -22.69
N TYR A 13 -5.38 -9.87 -22.09
CA TYR A 13 -5.38 -11.27 -22.51
C TYR A 13 -6.81 -11.71 -22.84
N TYR A 14 -7.07 -12.01 -24.11
CA TYR A 14 -8.40 -12.32 -24.66
C TYR A 14 -9.50 -11.30 -24.28
N GLY A 15 -9.12 -10.02 -24.17
CA GLY A 15 -10.02 -8.93 -23.80
C GLY A 15 -10.13 -8.66 -22.29
N ASN A 16 -9.59 -9.55 -21.46
CA ASN A 16 -9.52 -9.37 -20.02
C ASN A 16 -8.26 -8.59 -19.62
N ARG A 17 -8.37 -7.70 -18.63
CA ARG A 17 -7.21 -7.00 -18.06
C ARG A 17 -6.62 -7.89 -16.98
N VAL A 18 -5.44 -8.44 -17.23
CA VAL A 18 -4.87 -9.52 -16.40
C VAL A 18 -3.60 -9.12 -15.67
N GLY A 19 -3.02 -7.98 -16.04
CA GLY A 19 -1.81 -7.48 -15.41
C GLY A 19 -1.45 -6.07 -15.83
N ARG A 20 -0.35 -5.56 -15.30
CA ARG A 20 0.22 -4.26 -15.66
C ARG A 20 1.72 -4.37 -15.92
N VAL A 21 2.26 -3.45 -16.68
CA VAL A 21 3.69 -3.24 -16.92
C VAL A 21 4.06 -1.86 -16.42
N SER A 22 4.98 -1.78 -15.47
CA SER A 22 5.56 -0.55 -14.94
C SER A 22 7.05 -0.75 -14.70
N ASP A 23 7.87 0.25 -15.02
CA ASP A 23 9.34 0.23 -14.90
C ASP A 23 10.03 -1.07 -15.39
N GLY A 24 9.48 -1.63 -16.46
CA GLY A 24 9.94 -2.89 -17.04
C GLY A 24 9.70 -4.16 -16.21
N ARG A 25 8.86 -4.08 -15.19
CA ARG A 25 8.28 -5.22 -14.50
C ARG A 25 6.84 -5.44 -14.96
N ALA A 26 6.52 -6.67 -15.34
CA ALA A 26 5.14 -7.11 -15.54
C ALA A 26 4.61 -7.76 -14.25
N VAL A 27 3.48 -7.29 -13.75
CA VAL A 27 2.77 -7.91 -12.63
C VAL A 27 1.45 -8.46 -13.16
N VAL A 28 1.23 -9.76 -13.03
CA VAL A 28 0.13 -10.48 -13.67
C VAL A 28 -0.55 -11.40 -12.66
N ASP A 29 -1.85 -11.58 -12.81
CA ASP A 29 -2.59 -12.54 -11.98
C ASP A 29 -2.22 -13.99 -12.35
N PRO A 30 -1.83 -14.84 -11.38
CA PRO A 30 -1.50 -16.25 -11.60
C PRO A 30 -2.63 -17.04 -12.28
N MET A 31 -3.90 -16.62 -12.16
CA MET A 31 -5.03 -17.26 -12.84
C MET A 31 -4.88 -17.30 -14.37
N PHE A 32 -4.05 -16.42 -14.94
CA PHE A 32 -3.77 -16.35 -16.38
C PHE A 32 -2.37 -16.86 -16.73
N GLU A 33 -1.66 -17.49 -15.79
CA GLU A 33 -0.35 -18.08 -16.05
C GLU A 33 -0.48 -19.21 -17.09
N GLY A 34 0.15 -19.00 -18.24
CA GLY A 34 0.11 -19.95 -19.33
C GLY A 34 1.22 -19.71 -20.35
N PRO A 35 1.61 -20.73 -21.13
CA PRO A 35 2.74 -20.63 -22.07
C PRO A 35 2.60 -19.48 -23.07
N GLU A 36 1.38 -19.20 -23.54
CA GLU A 36 1.10 -18.12 -24.50
C GLU A 36 1.41 -16.74 -23.90
N LEU A 37 0.97 -16.50 -22.66
CA LEU A 37 1.17 -15.23 -21.97
C LEU A 37 2.63 -15.05 -21.56
N ILE A 38 3.27 -16.10 -21.05
CA ILE A 38 4.70 -16.09 -20.70
C ILE A 38 5.56 -15.78 -21.92
N ASP A 39 5.34 -16.48 -23.04
CA ASP A 39 6.07 -16.25 -24.30
C ASP A 39 5.86 -14.82 -24.82
N PHE A 40 4.62 -14.31 -24.73
CA PHE A 40 4.33 -12.93 -25.10
C PHE A 40 5.10 -11.91 -24.25
N LEU A 41 5.11 -12.07 -22.92
CA LEU A 41 5.74 -11.13 -21.99
C LEU A 41 7.26 -11.15 -22.10
N THR A 42 7.86 -12.35 -22.18
CA THR A 42 9.31 -12.53 -22.29
C THR A 42 9.89 -12.00 -23.61
N LYS A 43 9.09 -11.93 -24.68
CA LYS A 43 9.48 -11.32 -25.97
C LYS A 43 9.46 -9.79 -25.96
N GLN A 44 8.89 -9.14 -24.95
CA GLN A 44 8.84 -7.68 -24.88
C GLN A 44 10.19 -7.13 -24.40
N ARG A 45 10.85 -6.33 -25.24
CA ARG A 45 12.18 -5.74 -24.92
C ARG A 45 12.16 -4.82 -23.69
N ASN A 46 11.00 -4.25 -23.38
CA ASN A 46 10.80 -3.36 -22.25
C ASN A 46 10.44 -4.11 -20.97
N ILE A 47 10.27 -5.43 -20.97
CA ILE A 47 9.98 -6.23 -19.77
C ILE A 47 11.23 -7.02 -19.40
N ARG A 48 11.75 -6.78 -18.21
CA ARG A 48 12.93 -7.44 -17.62
C ARG A 48 12.54 -8.52 -16.63
N GLU A 49 11.38 -8.37 -16.00
CA GLU A 49 10.90 -9.24 -14.93
C GLU A 49 9.38 -9.47 -15.07
N VAL A 50 8.93 -10.69 -14.77
CA VAL A 50 7.51 -11.04 -14.65
C VAL A 50 7.28 -11.54 -13.24
N GLN A 51 6.34 -10.91 -12.53
CA GLN A 51 5.90 -11.28 -11.19
C GLN A 51 4.43 -11.70 -11.24
N TRP A 52 4.13 -12.78 -10.53
CA TRP A 52 2.78 -13.30 -10.41
C TRP A 52 2.23 -12.88 -9.05
N THR A 53 1.08 -12.22 -9.02
CA THR A 53 0.47 -11.68 -7.80
C THR A 53 -1.02 -11.97 -7.79
N ASP A 54 -1.45 -12.78 -6.82
CA ASP A 54 -2.87 -13.11 -6.61
C ASP A 54 -3.73 -11.86 -6.42
N GLY A 55 -4.94 -11.88 -6.99
CA GLY A 55 -5.93 -10.79 -6.91
C GLY A 55 -5.67 -9.62 -7.87
N MET A 56 -4.67 -9.72 -8.75
CA MET A 56 -4.37 -8.67 -9.73
C MET A 56 -5.49 -8.52 -10.77
N PHE A 57 -6.21 -9.59 -11.10
CA PHE A 57 -7.36 -9.53 -12.01
C PHE A 57 -8.55 -8.79 -11.38
N ASP A 58 -8.92 -9.16 -10.15
CA ASP A 58 -10.02 -8.54 -9.42
C ASP A 58 -9.80 -7.02 -9.25
N ARG A 59 -8.54 -6.66 -8.96
CA ARG A 59 -8.05 -5.28 -8.93
C ARG A 59 -8.30 -4.52 -10.23
N LEU A 60 -7.92 -5.10 -11.37
CA LEU A 60 -8.05 -4.44 -12.67
C LEU A 60 -9.50 -4.36 -13.16
N MET A 61 -10.35 -5.28 -12.72
CA MET A 61 -11.78 -5.30 -13.04
C MET A 61 -12.58 -4.28 -12.22
N SER A 62 -12.17 -4.04 -10.97
CA SER A 62 -12.83 -3.10 -10.07
C SER A 62 -12.42 -1.64 -10.31
N ALA A 63 -11.29 -1.41 -10.99
CA ALA A 63 -10.81 -0.07 -11.31
C ALA A 63 -11.72 0.66 -12.33
N PRO A 64 -12.13 1.92 -12.08
CA PRO A 64 -12.93 2.72 -13.02
C PRO A 64 -12.28 2.83 -14.41
N ARG A 65 -13.06 2.66 -15.48
CA ARG A 65 -12.54 2.57 -16.87
C ARG A 65 -12.00 3.88 -17.46
N ASP A 66 -12.34 5.04 -16.87
CA ASP A 66 -12.19 6.37 -17.50
C ASP A 66 -11.29 7.37 -16.76
N ALA A 67 -10.55 6.97 -15.72
CA ALA A 67 -9.62 7.90 -15.08
C ALA A 67 -8.33 8.03 -15.92
N ARG A 68 -8.26 9.09 -16.74
CA ARG A 68 -7.04 9.56 -17.41
C ARG A 68 -5.92 10.02 -16.46
N GLU A 69 -6.14 9.88 -15.15
CA GLU A 69 -5.14 9.88 -14.09
C GLU A 69 -5.49 8.70 -13.17
N MET A 70 -5.23 7.46 -13.62
CA MET A 70 -5.12 6.37 -12.66
C MET A 70 -3.88 6.69 -11.82
N GLU A 71 -4.06 7.28 -10.65
CA GLU A 71 -3.11 7.03 -9.58
C GLU A 71 -2.92 5.52 -9.55
N VAL A 72 -1.69 5.09 -9.80
CA VAL A 72 -1.35 3.68 -9.81
C VAL A 72 -1.81 3.11 -8.47
N LEU A 73 -2.65 2.07 -8.50
CA LEU A 73 -3.12 1.43 -7.27
C LEU A 73 -1.90 1.01 -6.46
N LYS A 74 -1.87 1.53 -5.23
CA LYS A 74 -0.81 1.30 -4.26
C LYS A 74 -1.01 -0.05 -3.58
N ASN A 75 0.05 -0.53 -2.96
CA ASN A 75 -0.07 -1.59 -1.97
C ASN A 75 -0.41 -0.97 -0.61
N CYS A 76 -0.92 -1.78 0.29
CA CYS A 76 -1.32 -1.36 1.63
C CYS A 76 -0.59 -2.20 2.68
N ARG A 77 -0.08 -1.53 3.71
CA ARG A 77 0.28 -2.16 4.99
C ARG A 77 -0.59 -1.61 6.09
N ILE A 78 -0.88 -2.46 7.08
CA ILE A 78 -1.57 -2.06 8.30
C ILE A 78 -0.62 -2.27 9.47
N TRP A 79 -0.45 -1.22 10.26
CA TRP A 79 0.42 -1.14 11.41
C TRP A 79 -0.43 -0.98 12.67
N GLN A 80 -0.23 -1.84 13.65
CA GLN A 80 -0.92 -1.77 14.93
C GLN A 80 0.07 -1.64 16.06
N LEU A 81 -0.29 -0.92 17.12
CA LEU A 81 0.56 -0.79 18.30
C LEU A 81 0.85 -2.18 18.90
N LYS A 82 2.12 -2.43 19.24
CA LYS A 82 2.54 -3.71 19.83
C LYS A 82 1.80 -3.97 21.15
N PRO A 83 1.71 -5.23 21.61
CA PRO A 83 1.03 -5.56 22.87
C PRO A 83 1.68 -4.91 24.11
N ASP A 84 2.98 -4.66 24.07
CA ASP A 84 3.84 -4.21 25.17
C ASP A 84 4.03 -2.69 25.29
N VAL A 85 3.43 -1.90 24.39
CA VAL A 85 3.41 -0.43 24.52
C VAL A 85 2.54 0.00 25.71
N ASP A 86 2.70 1.25 26.14
CA ASP A 86 1.81 1.84 27.15
C ASP A 86 0.36 1.81 26.67
N ILE A 87 -0.53 1.20 27.45
CA ILE A 87 -1.95 1.04 27.11
C ILE A 87 -2.65 2.38 26.84
N ARG A 88 -2.14 3.48 27.40
CA ARG A 88 -2.67 4.85 27.18
C ARG A 88 -2.37 5.39 25.77
N MET A 89 -1.56 4.69 24.98
CA MET A 89 -1.33 5.00 23.56
C MET A 89 -2.42 4.38 22.66
N LYS A 90 -3.24 3.45 23.17
CA LYS A 90 -4.24 2.72 22.38
C LYS A 90 -5.59 3.42 22.41
N PHE A 91 -6.28 3.43 21.27
CA PHE A 91 -7.60 4.03 21.12
C PHE A 91 -7.66 5.50 21.58
N VAL A 92 -6.65 6.28 21.20
CA VAL A 92 -6.59 7.73 21.42
C VAL A 92 -6.51 8.46 20.09
N SER A 93 -6.93 9.73 20.07
CA SER A 93 -6.73 10.58 18.89
C SER A 93 -5.25 10.88 18.64
N TYR A 94 -4.91 11.32 17.42
CA TYR A 94 -3.54 11.73 17.10
C TYR A 94 -3.05 12.86 18.02
N ASP A 95 -3.90 13.84 18.30
CA ASP A 95 -3.57 14.97 19.17
C ASP A 95 -3.31 14.53 20.62
N GLU A 96 -4.10 13.57 21.13
CA GLU A 96 -3.91 13.00 22.47
C GLU A 96 -2.63 12.16 22.57
N LEU A 97 -2.32 11.39 21.52
CA LEU A 97 -1.06 10.67 21.43
C LEU A 97 0.12 11.65 21.47
N CYS A 98 0.10 12.67 20.60
CA CYS A 98 1.16 13.67 20.51
C CYS A 98 1.36 14.43 21.83
N LYS A 99 0.26 14.81 22.49
CA LYS A 99 0.31 15.55 23.75
C LYS A 99 0.97 14.74 24.88
N ASN A 100 0.74 13.43 24.94
CA ASN A 100 1.15 12.60 26.06
C ASN A 100 2.43 11.80 25.80
N PHE A 101 2.73 11.48 24.55
CA PHE A 101 3.82 10.58 24.13
C PHE A 101 4.71 11.14 23.03
N GLY A 102 4.31 12.24 22.38
CA GLY A 102 4.98 12.75 21.17
C GLY A 102 4.43 12.11 19.88
N PRO A 103 5.04 12.42 18.73
CA PRO A 103 4.60 11.88 17.45
C PRO A 103 4.65 10.34 17.41
N PRO A 104 3.82 9.68 16.58
CA PRO A 104 3.90 8.24 16.39
C PRO A 104 5.32 7.79 16.02
N ASP A 105 5.78 6.74 16.66
CA ASP A 105 7.08 6.11 16.40
C ASP A 105 6.84 4.69 15.87
N LEU A 106 7.36 4.39 14.68
CA LEU A 106 7.16 3.12 14.00
C LEU A 106 7.70 1.94 14.83
N GLU A 107 8.69 2.16 15.70
CA GLU A 107 9.20 1.11 16.60
C GLU A 107 8.14 0.61 17.58
N ASN A 108 7.11 1.40 17.88
CA ASN A 108 5.98 1.00 18.72
C ASN A 108 4.93 0.16 17.97
N TYR A 109 5.06 0.02 16.66
CA TYR A 109 4.10 -0.68 15.81
C TYR A 109 4.61 -2.04 15.34
N GLN A 110 3.68 -2.95 15.06
CA GLN A 110 3.90 -4.19 14.34
C GLN A 110 3.07 -4.20 13.06
N GLN A 111 3.65 -4.72 11.98
CA GLN A 111 2.94 -4.92 10.72
C GLN A 111 2.03 -6.15 10.86
N VAL A 112 0.72 -5.96 10.68
CA VAL A 112 -0.28 -7.04 10.77
C VAL A 112 -0.85 -7.44 9.41
N TYR A 113 -0.57 -6.66 8.37
CA TYR A 113 -0.93 -6.94 6.99
C TYR A 113 0.03 -6.22 6.03
N ASP A 114 0.33 -6.87 4.90
CA ASP A 114 1.01 -6.30 3.75
C ASP A 114 0.46 -6.95 2.47
N GLY A 115 -0.03 -6.15 1.52
CA GLY A 115 -0.49 -6.69 0.27
C GLY A 115 -1.11 -5.70 -0.71
N ALA A 116 -1.55 -6.28 -1.81
CA ALA A 116 -2.29 -5.60 -2.86
C ALA A 116 -3.69 -5.16 -2.39
N VAL A 117 -4.07 -3.92 -2.70
CA VAL A 117 -5.44 -3.43 -2.50
C VAL A 117 -6.10 -2.95 -3.80
N GLU A 118 -7.43 -2.90 -3.76
CA GLU A 118 -8.32 -2.60 -4.89
C GLU A 118 -8.55 -1.09 -5.08
N THR A 119 -8.15 -0.27 -4.11
CA THR A 119 -8.44 1.16 -4.06
C THR A 119 -7.38 1.90 -3.25
N ASN A 120 -7.14 3.18 -3.59
CA ASN A 120 -6.35 4.11 -2.79
C ASN A 120 -7.24 4.92 -1.81
N ASP A 121 -8.56 4.76 -1.86
CA ASP A 121 -9.50 5.48 -0.99
C ASP A 121 -9.43 4.95 0.46
N LEU A 122 -8.99 5.80 1.38
CA LEU A 122 -8.76 5.43 2.78
C LEU A 122 -10.04 4.97 3.49
N ALA A 123 -11.20 5.55 3.17
CA ALA A 123 -12.47 5.19 3.81
C ALA A 123 -12.97 3.80 3.36
N ALA A 124 -12.80 3.47 2.09
CA ALA A 124 -13.07 2.15 1.54
C ALA A 124 -12.10 1.10 2.11
N LEU A 125 -10.81 1.44 2.26
CA LEU A 125 -9.83 0.56 2.90
C LEU A 125 -10.15 0.32 4.38
N TYR A 126 -10.51 1.37 5.13
CA TYR A 126 -10.99 1.22 6.50
C TYR A 126 -12.14 0.21 6.58
N THR A 127 -13.13 0.37 5.70
CA THR A 127 -14.31 -0.50 5.66
C THR A 127 -13.93 -1.94 5.34
N LYS A 128 -13.00 -2.17 4.40
CA LYS A 128 -12.46 -3.50 4.08
C LYS A 128 -11.82 -4.15 5.31
N PHE A 129 -10.87 -3.48 5.96
CA PHE A 129 -10.18 -4.04 7.13
C PHE A 129 -11.04 -4.10 8.40
N TYR A 130 -12.20 -3.43 8.41
CA TYR A 130 -13.17 -3.49 9.49
C TYR A 130 -14.19 -4.64 9.31
N LEU A 131 -14.70 -4.85 8.09
CA LEU A 131 -15.78 -5.82 7.81
C LEU A 131 -15.32 -7.15 7.23
N ASP A 132 -14.31 -7.14 6.37
CA ASP A 132 -13.91 -8.27 5.52
C ASP A 132 -12.39 -8.25 5.31
N TYR A 133 -11.65 -8.37 6.42
CA TYR A 133 -10.19 -8.33 6.36
C TYR A 133 -9.62 -9.63 5.74
N PRO A 134 -8.54 -9.54 4.96
CA PRO A 134 -7.93 -10.70 4.31
C PRO A 134 -7.47 -11.77 5.30
N ALA A 135 -7.42 -13.03 4.87
CA ALA A 135 -6.94 -14.15 5.71
C ALA A 135 -5.48 -13.99 6.17
N SER A 136 -4.67 -13.21 5.46
CA SER A 136 -3.30 -12.87 5.83
C SER A 136 -3.20 -11.77 6.90
N TYR A 137 -4.32 -11.15 7.29
CA TYR A 137 -4.37 -10.14 8.34
C TYR A 137 -4.33 -10.79 9.72
N THR A 138 -3.28 -10.50 10.50
CA THR A 138 -3.00 -11.20 11.78
C THR A 138 -3.37 -10.38 13.03
N GLY A 139 -3.80 -9.14 12.84
CA GLY A 139 -4.08 -8.18 13.91
C GLY A 139 -5.54 -8.18 14.38
N HIS A 140 -5.88 -7.17 15.18
CA HIS A 140 -7.28 -6.88 15.50
C HIS A 140 -7.95 -6.07 14.38
N ILE A 141 -9.28 -5.99 14.37
CA ILE A 141 -10.02 -5.10 13.46
C ILE A 141 -9.42 -3.70 13.47
N ILE A 142 -9.33 -3.06 12.29
CA ILE A 142 -8.75 -1.73 12.18
C ILE A 142 -9.51 -0.74 13.07
N SER A 143 -8.76 0.08 13.81
CA SER A 143 -9.32 0.96 14.83
C SER A 143 -8.44 2.18 15.08
N MET A 144 -8.94 3.11 15.90
CA MET A 144 -8.20 4.29 16.30
C MET A 144 -6.83 3.92 16.92
N SER A 145 -5.80 4.68 16.55
CA SER A 145 -4.39 4.43 16.85
C SER A 145 -3.64 3.45 15.96
N ASP A 146 -4.33 2.75 15.06
CA ASP A 146 -3.69 2.02 13.96
C ASP A 146 -3.19 2.99 12.88
N VAL A 147 -2.28 2.52 12.04
CA VAL A 147 -1.77 3.30 10.89
C VAL A 147 -1.91 2.49 9.61
N LEU A 148 -2.51 3.13 8.61
CA LEU A 148 -2.64 2.62 7.26
C LEU A 148 -1.54 3.23 6.39
N GLU A 149 -0.68 2.40 5.82
CA GLU A 149 0.35 2.84 4.89
C GLU A 149 -0.06 2.49 3.46
N LEU A 150 -0.11 3.48 2.58
CA LEU A 150 -0.18 3.29 1.14
C LEU A 150 1.19 3.51 0.53
N TYR A 151 1.69 2.51 -0.20
CA TYR A 151 3.05 2.54 -0.74
C TYR A 151 3.14 1.99 -2.17
N ASP A 152 4.14 2.50 -2.90
CA ASP A 152 4.57 2.01 -4.21
C ASP A 152 6.07 2.29 -4.40
N GLU A 153 6.57 2.19 -5.63
CA GLU A 153 7.98 2.43 -5.96
C GLU A 153 8.42 3.90 -5.74
N SER A 154 7.46 4.83 -5.65
CA SER A 154 7.73 6.26 -5.38
C SER A 154 7.84 6.58 -3.88
N GLY A 155 7.35 5.69 -3.02
CA GLY A 155 7.45 5.82 -1.57
C GLY A 155 6.16 5.48 -0.84
N SER A 156 6.12 5.86 0.44
CA SER A 156 5.03 5.55 1.37
C SER A 156 4.33 6.81 1.87
N THR A 157 3.02 6.70 2.11
CA THR A 157 2.23 7.68 2.85
C THR A 157 1.52 6.97 4.00
N PHE A 158 1.65 7.51 5.21
CA PHE A 158 1.12 6.90 6.42
C PHE A 158 -0.07 7.70 6.95
N HIS A 159 -1.13 6.99 7.32
CA HIS A 159 -2.42 7.56 7.68
C HIS A 159 -2.86 6.98 9.02
N TYR A 160 -2.69 7.75 10.09
CA TYR A 160 -3.15 7.41 11.43
C TYR A 160 -4.68 7.41 11.45
N VAL A 161 -5.26 6.32 11.95
CA VAL A 161 -6.71 6.19 12.15
C VAL A 161 -7.08 7.02 13.37
N ASP A 162 -7.81 8.11 13.15
CA ASP A 162 -8.24 9.03 14.20
C ASP A 162 -9.72 8.81 14.53
N ARG A 163 -10.23 9.55 15.51
CA ARG A 163 -11.64 9.50 15.93
C ARG A 163 -12.61 9.68 14.77
N ILE A 164 -12.26 10.51 13.80
CA ILE A 164 -13.01 10.72 12.57
C ILE A 164 -12.01 10.77 11.41
N GLY A 165 -12.05 9.74 10.57
CA GLY A 165 -11.20 9.65 9.38
C GLY A 165 -9.74 9.40 9.71
N PHE A 166 -8.86 10.07 8.97
CA PHE A 166 -7.43 9.81 8.99
C PHE A 166 -6.62 11.09 9.15
N ARG A 167 -5.49 10.98 9.84
CA ARG A 167 -4.45 12.01 9.91
C ARG A 167 -3.21 11.49 9.19
N GLN A 168 -2.77 12.18 8.13
CA GLN A 168 -1.49 11.86 7.52
C GLN A 168 -0.36 12.16 8.52
N VAL A 169 0.56 11.22 8.68
CA VAL A 169 1.70 11.30 9.59
C VAL A 169 2.98 10.92 8.86
N ASP A 170 4.10 11.44 9.34
CA ASP A 170 5.43 11.05 8.87
C ASP A 170 6.11 10.25 9.98
N PHE A 171 6.64 9.09 9.64
CA PHE A 171 7.61 8.41 10.48
C PHE A 171 8.99 8.94 10.09
N GLU A 172 9.62 9.73 10.95
CA GLU A 172 10.99 10.16 10.67
C GLU A 172 11.89 8.92 10.55
N PRO A 173 12.73 8.83 9.51
CA PRO A 173 13.77 7.81 9.51
C PRO A 173 14.68 8.04 10.72
N PRO A 174 15.08 6.98 11.46
CA PRO A 174 15.97 7.13 12.60
C PRO A 174 17.31 7.71 12.10
N GLY A 175 17.54 9.00 12.36
CA GLY A 175 18.83 9.65 12.04
C GLY A 175 18.82 11.05 11.41
N GLN A 176 17.73 11.84 11.48
CA GLN A 176 17.82 13.28 11.22
C GLN A 176 17.41 14.14 12.41
N SER A 177 18.02 13.86 13.57
CA SER A 177 18.20 14.91 14.57
C SER A 177 19.07 15.99 13.94
N MET A 178 18.48 17.17 13.67
CA MET A 178 19.22 18.34 13.24
C MET A 178 20.40 18.58 14.18
N ALA A 179 21.62 18.38 13.66
CA ALA A 179 22.83 18.85 14.32
C ALA A 179 22.81 20.38 14.29
N GLN A 180 22.18 21.00 15.29
CA GLN A 180 22.48 22.39 15.65
C GLN A 180 23.89 22.38 16.25
N GLY A 181 24.89 22.58 15.40
CA GLY A 181 26.25 22.84 15.84
C GLY A 181 26.27 24.11 16.71
N PRO A 182 27.03 24.14 17.82
CA PRO A 182 27.07 25.30 18.69
C PRO A 182 27.74 26.47 17.95
N ILE A 183 27.08 27.63 17.97
CA ILE A 183 27.67 28.90 17.56
C ILE A 183 28.73 29.26 18.61
N MET A 184 30.01 29.07 18.27
CA MET A 184 31.10 29.71 19.00
C MET A 184 31.03 31.22 18.72
N GLN A 185 30.80 32.02 19.77
CA GLN A 185 31.09 33.45 19.76
C GLN A 185 32.52 33.64 20.27
N PHE A 186 33.30 34.45 19.53
CA PHE A 186 34.66 34.87 19.84
C PHE A 186 34.69 35.84 21.03
#